data_AF-A0A7S3RQY2-F1
#
_entry.id   AF-A0A7S3RQY2-F1
#
_cell.length_a   1.000
_cell.length_b   1.000
_cell.length_c   1.000
_cell.angle_alpha   90.00
_cell.angle_beta   90.00
_cell.angle_gamma   90.00
#
_symmetry.space_group_name_H-M   'P 1'
#
loop_
_entity.id
_entity.type
_entity.pdbx_description
1 polymer ?
#
loop_
_entity_poly.entity_id
_entity_poly.type
_entity_poly.pdbx_seq_one_letter_code
_entity_poly.pdbx_strand_id
1 'polypeptide(L)'
;GVKKAVEAVNTVLAKELMGCDVSDQKALDAKMCALDGTPNKGKLGANAILGVSLAAAKAAAEAKGIPLYRHFADLAGNGGEMVLPVPCFNVVNGGSHAGNKLAFQEYFII
;
A
#
# COMPACT_ATOMS: atom_id res chain seq x y z
N GLY A 1 16.02 6.91 -9.59
CA GLY A 1 15.72 5.47 -9.75
C GLY A 1 15.57 4.80 -8.40
N VAL A 2 15.04 3.57 -8.34
CA VAL A 2 14.59 2.91 -7.09
C VAL A 2 15.49 1.76 -6.59
N LYS A 3 16.73 1.65 -7.10
CA LYS A 3 17.62 0.51 -6.80
C LYS A 3 17.84 0.25 -5.30
N LYS A 4 17.99 1.31 -4.48
CA LYS A 4 18.15 1.18 -3.01
C LYS A 4 16.93 0.57 -2.32
N ALA A 5 15.72 0.95 -2.75
CA ALA A 5 14.49 0.38 -2.20
C ALA A 5 14.35 -1.10 -2.58
N VAL A 6 14.68 -1.45 -3.83
CA VAL A 6 14.70 -2.86 -4.29
C VAL A 6 15.73 -3.68 -3.52
N GLU A 7 16.91 -3.11 -3.26
CA GLU A 7 17.94 -3.75 -2.43
C GLU A 7 17.45 -3.98 -1.00
N ALA A 8 16.77 -3.01 -0.39
CA ALA A 8 16.17 -3.17 0.95
C ALA A 8 15.12 -4.30 0.97
N VAL A 9 14.32 -4.46 -0.09
CA VAL A 9 13.39 -5.58 -0.26
C VAL A 9 14.13 -6.90 -0.33
N ASN A 10 15.11 -7.02 -1.23
CA ASN A 10 15.80 -8.28 -1.51
C ASN A 10 16.79 -8.72 -0.42
N THR A 11 17.17 -7.83 0.49
CA THR A 11 18.15 -8.10 1.55
C THR A 11 17.49 -8.09 2.93
N VAL A 12 17.28 -6.91 3.51
CA VAL A 12 16.81 -6.74 4.89
C VAL A 12 15.39 -7.28 5.06
N LEU A 13 14.44 -6.83 4.23
CA LEU A 13 13.05 -7.25 4.38
C LEU A 13 12.87 -8.73 4.05
N ALA A 14 13.50 -9.23 2.98
CA ALA A 14 13.48 -10.66 2.67
C ALA A 14 13.99 -11.50 3.84
N LYS A 15 15.18 -11.20 4.38
CA LYS A 15 15.75 -11.98 5.49
C LYS A 15 14.86 -11.95 6.74
N GLU A 16 14.37 -10.78 7.12
CA GLU A 16 13.68 -10.61 8.41
C GLU A 16 12.21 -11.02 8.38
N LEU A 17 11.57 -11.05 7.21
CA LEU A 17 10.14 -11.38 7.09
C LEU A 17 9.86 -12.83 6.65
N MET A 18 10.88 -13.57 6.22
CA MET A 18 10.73 -14.99 5.89
C MET A 18 10.16 -15.78 7.07
N GLY A 19 9.14 -16.60 6.79
CA GLY A 19 8.45 -17.41 7.80
C GLY A 19 7.45 -16.65 8.67
N CYS A 20 7.26 -15.33 8.47
CA CYS A 20 6.19 -14.60 9.14
C CYS A 20 4.83 -15.00 8.59
N ASP A 21 3.82 -15.04 9.46
CA ASP A 21 2.44 -15.26 9.05
C ASP A 21 1.89 -14.02 8.33
N VAL A 22 1.50 -14.19 7.08
CA VAL A 22 0.89 -13.14 6.26
C VAL A 22 -0.53 -12.80 6.71
N SER A 23 -1.19 -13.69 7.48
CA SER A 23 -2.55 -13.46 7.97
C SER A 23 -2.64 -12.39 9.06
N ASP A 24 -1.54 -12.17 9.81
CA ASP A 24 -1.39 -11.11 10.80
C ASP A 24 -0.72 -9.87 10.18
N GLN A 25 -1.49 -9.17 9.35
CA GLN A 25 -1.07 -7.95 8.67
C GLN A 25 -0.51 -6.90 9.65
N LYS A 26 -1.13 -6.76 10.83
CA LYS A 26 -0.74 -5.77 11.84
C LYS A 26 0.64 -6.08 12.42
N ALA A 27 0.92 -7.33 12.77
CA ALA A 27 2.23 -7.72 13.26
C ALA A 27 3.31 -7.59 12.18
N LEU A 28 3.02 -7.98 10.94
CA LEU A 28 3.96 -7.86 9.83
C LEU A 28 4.33 -6.40 9.55
N ASP A 29 3.33 -5.51 9.46
CA ASP A 29 3.54 -4.09 9.22
C ASP A 29 4.27 -3.41 10.39
N ALA A 30 3.94 -3.79 11.63
CA ALA A 30 4.65 -3.30 12.82
C ALA A 30 6.12 -3.73 12.81
N LYS A 31 6.41 -4.98 12.43
CA LYS A 31 7.78 -5.49 12.29
C LYS A 31 8.56 -4.70 11.23
N MET A 32 7.97 -4.46 10.06
CA MET A 32 8.60 -3.64 9.01
C MET A 32 8.86 -2.20 9.45
N CYS A 33 7.90 -1.58 10.15
CA CYS A 33 8.08 -0.23 10.69
C CYS A 33 9.18 -0.19 11.77
N ALA A 34 9.27 -1.20 12.62
CA ALA A 34 10.32 -1.32 13.63
C ALA A 34 11.71 -1.56 13.01
N LEU A 35 11.81 -2.38 11.95
CA LEU A 35 13.05 -2.63 11.21
C LEU A 35 13.61 -1.37 10.55
N ASP A 36 12.72 -0.53 10.01
CA ASP A 36 13.08 0.79 9.52
C ASP A 36 13.48 1.73 10.66
N GLY A 37 12.68 1.78 11.73
CA GLY A 37 12.99 2.53 12.95
C GLY A 37 12.90 4.05 12.83
N THR A 38 12.46 4.59 11.69
CA THR A 38 12.28 6.02 11.48
C THR A 38 10.78 6.38 11.38
N PRO A 39 10.38 7.59 11.83
CA PRO A 39 8.97 7.99 11.77
C PRO A 39 8.44 8.12 10.33
N ASN A 40 9.32 8.38 9.36
CA ASN A 40 8.97 8.63 7.97
C ASN A 40 9.35 7.49 7.01
N LYS A 41 9.77 6.32 7.52
CA LYS A 41 10.23 5.18 6.69
C LYS A 41 11.44 5.54 5.81
N GLY A 42 12.31 6.42 6.30
CA GLY A 42 13.45 6.97 5.57
C GLY A 42 14.66 6.06 5.45
N LYS A 43 14.75 4.99 6.26
CA LYS A 43 15.90 4.07 6.25
C LYS A 43 15.78 3.00 5.16
N LEU A 44 14.63 2.31 5.12
CA LEU A 44 14.33 1.26 4.13
C LEU A 44 13.56 1.80 2.93
N GLY A 45 12.85 2.92 3.11
CA GLY A 45 12.00 3.54 2.09
C GLY A 45 10.55 3.09 2.22
N ALA A 46 9.63 4.06 2.25
CA ALA A 46 8.20 3.80 2.29
C ALA A 46 7.72 2.93 1.11
N ASN A 47 8.32 3.10 -0.07
CA ASN A 47 8.03 2.31 -1.27
C ASN A 47 8.49 0.84 -1.15
N ALA A 48 9.58 0.55 -0.43
CA ALA A 48 9.99 -0.82 -0.14
C ALA A 48 9.01 -1.51 0.83
N ILE A 49 8.70 -0.83 1.94
CA ILE A 49 7.79 -1.34 2.98
C ILE A 49 6.38 -1.55 2.41
N LEU A 50 5.85 -0.57 1.68
CA LEU A 50 4.50 -0.64 1.12
C LEU A 50 4.35 -1.79 0.12
N GLY A 51 5.36 -2.02 -0.73
CA GLY A 51 5.33 -3.12 -1.69
C GLY A 51 5.18 -4.49 -1.01
N VAL A 52 5.93 -4.73 0.07
CA VAL A 52 5.86 -5.98 0.83
C VAL A 52 4.54 -6.08 1.62
N SER A 53 4.09 -4.98 2.24
CA SER A 53 2.83 -4.91 2.98
C SER A 53 1.61 -5.30 2.12
N LEU A 54 1.52 -4.75 0.91
CA LEU A 54 0.43 -5.06 -0.04
C LEU A 54 0.53 -6.49 -0.61
N ALA A 55 1.76 -6.99 -0.84
CA ALA A 55 1.97 -8.36 -1.28
C ALA A 55 1.53 -9.38 -0.23
N ALA A 56 1.78 -9.10 1.05
CA ALA A 56 1.32 -9.94 2.16
C ALA A 56 -0.22 -9.97 2.26
N ALA A 57 -0.88 -8.80 2.17
CA ALA A 57 -2.35 -8.74 2.15
C ALA A 57 -2.95 -9.57 1.00
N LYS A 58 -2.32 -9.50 -0.18
CA LYS A 58 -2.74 -10.31 -1.34
C LYS A 58 -2.55 -11.80 -1.10
N ALA A 59 -1.40 -12.22 -0.57
CA ALA A 59 -1.13 -13.61 -0.24
C ALA A 59 -2.09 -14.14 0.84
N ALA A 60 -2.42 -13.33 1.85
CA ALA A 60 -3.36 -13.68 2.91
C ALA A 60 -4.80 -13.81 2.39
N ALA A 61 -5.23 -12.96 1.47
CA ALA A 61 -6.52 -13.10 0.79
C ALA A 61 -6.60 -14.40 -0.02
N GLU A 62 -5.55 -14.71 -0.78
CA GLU A 62 -5.44 -15.93 -1.57
C GLU A 62 -5.43 -17.19 -0.69
N ALA A 63 -4.67 -17.19 0.40
CA ALA A 63 -4.65 -18.29 1.37
C ALA A 63 -6.02 -18.53 2.05
N LYS A 64 -6.82 -17.48 2.23
CA LYS A 64 -8.20 -17.56 2.74
C LYS A 64 -9.23 -17.95 1.67
N GLY A 65 -8.86 -17.98 0.39
CA GLY A 65 -9.78 -18.23 -0.72
C GLY A 65 -10.83 -17.13 -0.92
N ILE A 66 -10.53 -15.88 -0.50
CA ILE A 66 -11.45 -14.74 -0.61
C ILE A 66 -10.89 -13.65 -1.53
N PRO A 67 -11.74 -12.83 -2.16
CA PRO A 67 -11.29 -11.65 -2.89
C PRO A 67 -10.54 -10.65 -1.99
N LEU A 68 -9.56 -9.93 -2.55
CA LEU A 68 -8.75 -8.96 -1.83
C LEU A 68 -9.57 -7.85 -1.14
N TYR A 69 -10.65 -7.37 -1.78
CA TYR A 69 -11.51 -6.35 -1.16
C TYR A 69 -12.19 -6.87 0.12
N ARG A 70 -12.51 -8.17 0.18
CA ARG A 70 -13.14 -8.81 1.33
C ARG A 70 -12.12 -8.98 2.46
N HIS A 71 -10.89 -9.37 2.11
CA HIS A 71 -9.79 -9.41 3.06
C HIS A 71 -9.54 -8.04 3.71
N PHE A 72 -9.50 -6.95 2.93
CA PHE A 72 -9.39 -5.60 3.48
C PHE A 72 -10.60 -5.18 4.32
N ALA A 73 -11.80 -5.59 3.95
CA ALA A 73 -12.99 -5.37 4.77
C ALA A 73 -12.83 -6.02 6.15
N ASP A 74 -12.37 -7.28 6.20
CA ASP A 74 -12.15 -8.00 7.46
C ASP A 74 -11.05 -7.34 8.31
N LEU A 75 -9.92 -6.93 7.70
CA LEU A 75 -8.84 -6.19 8.38
C LEU A 75 -9.32 -4.86 8.98
N ALA A 76 -10.23 -4.16 8.29
CA ALA A 76 -10.79 -2.89 8.74
C ALA A 76 -11.94 -3.05 9.74
N GLY A 77 -12.39 -4.27 10.03
CA GLY A 77 -13.58 -4.52 10.87
C GLY A 77 -14.90 -4.22 10.18
N ASN A 78 -14.93 -4.17 8.84
CA ASN A 78 -16.12 -3.92 8.04
C ASN A 78 -16.90 -5.22 7.80
N GLY A 79 -17.80 -5.55 8.73
CA GLY A 79 -18.69 -6.72 8.65
C GLY A 79 -19.98 -6.51 7.87
N GLY A 80 -20.29 -5.26 7.48
CA GLY A 80 -21.54 -4.91 6.78
C GLY A 80 -21.53 -5.24 5.29
N GLU A 81 -22.58 -4.77 4.61
CA GLU A 81 -22.69 -4.85 3.16
C GLU A 81 -21.57 -4.06 2.47
N MET A 82 -21.04 -4.62 1.39
CA MET A 82 -20.03 -3.95 0.59
C MET A 82 -20.67 -2.81 -0.22
N VAL A 83 -20.03 -1.65 -0.22
CA VAL A 83 -20.47 -0.47 -0.96
C VAL A 83 -19.49 -0.18 -2.09
N LEU A 84 -20.01 0.06 -3.29
CA LEU A 84 -19.22 0.58 -4.40
C LEU A 84 -19.11 2.10 -4.28
N PRO A 85 -17.91 2.68 -4.35
CA PRO A 85 -17.75 4.13 -4.27
C PRO A 85 -18.25 4.81 -5.55
N VAL A 86 -18.74 6.05 -5.42
CA VAL A 86 -18.97 6.90 -6.58
C VAL A 86 -17.61 7.26 -7.19
N PRO A 87 -17.37 7.00 -8.49
CA PRO A 87 -16.09 7.30 -9.11
C PRO A 87 -15.92 8.81 -9.30
N CYS A 88 -14.87 9.38 -8.69
CA CYS A 88 -14.45 10.76 -8.96
C CYS A 88 -13.51 10.78 -10.19
N PHE A 89 -14.03 11.05 -11.37
CA PHE A 89 -13.25 11.06 -12.61
C PHE A 89 -12.54 12.40 -12.80
N ASN A 90 -11.21 12.40 -12.79
CA ASN A 90 -10.43 13.57 -13.18
C ASN A 90 -10.48 13.73 -14.72
N VAL A 91 -11.12 14.79 -15.19
CA VAL A 91 -11.38 15.02 -16.62
C VAL A 91 -10.55 16.16 -17.22
N VAL A 92 -10.01 17.06 -16.40
CA VAL A 92 -9.13 18.16 -16.83
C VAL A 92 -7.97 18.30 -15.86
N ASN A 93 -6.76 18.40 -16.41
CA ASN A 93 -5.53 18.62 -15.66
C ASN A 93 -5.04 20.06 -15.78
N GLY A 94 -4.55 20.60 -14.67
CA GLY A 94 -3.78 21.84 -14.60
C GLY A 94 -2.57 21.69 -13.66
N GLY A 95 -2.06 22.82 -13.15
CA GLY A 95 -0.98 22.85 -12.18
C GLY A 95 0.27 22.10 -12.64
N SER A 96 0.90 21.33 -11.74
CA SER A 96 2.09 20.53 -12.10
C SER A 96 1.78 19.30 -12.96
N HIS A 97 0.50 18.94 -13.14
CA HIS A 97 0.07 17.83 -13.98
C HIS A 97 -0.11 18.24 -15.45
N ALA A 98 -0.11 19.53 -15.77
CA ALA A 98 -0.20 20.02 -17.14
C ALA A 98 0.62 21.30 -17.36
N GLY A 99 1.38 21.38 -18.45
CA GLY A 99 2.16 22.57 -18.84
C GLY A 99 1.29 23.73 -19.37
N ASN A 100 0.12 23.96 -18.78
CA ASN A 100 -0.83 24.99 -19.19
C ASN A 100 -0.94 26.09 -18.11
N LYS A 101 -1.75 27.13 -18.39
CA LYS A 101 -1.94 28.27 -17.47
C LYS A 101 -2.94 27.98 -16.34
N LEU A 102 -3.55 26.81 -16.32
CA LEU A 102 -4.61 26.48 -15.39
C LEU A 102 -4.00 26.17 -14.03
N ALA A 103 -4.32 26.96 -13.00
CA ALA A 103 -3.65 26.85 -11.70
C ALA A 103 -4.07 25.61 -10.90
N PHE A 104 -5.37 25.26 -10.91
CA PHE A 104 -5.87 24.09 -10.19
C PHE A 104 -5.45 22.79 -10.88
N GLN A 105 -5.06 21.80 -10.08
CA GLN A 105 -4.39 20.58 -10.57
C GLN A 105 -5.35 19.58 -11.22
N GLU A 106 -6.53 19.38 -10.65
CA GLU A 106 -7.47 18.32 -11.04
C GLU A 106 -8.91 18.85 -10.98
N TYR A 107 -9.71 18.46 -11.97
CA TYR A 107 -11.12 18.82 -12.06
C TYR A 107 -11.93 17.54 -12.20
N PHE A 108 -12.72 17.25 -11.17
CA PHE A 108 -13.46 15.99 -11.06
C PHE A 108 -14.91 16.13 -11.53
N ILE A 109 -15.42 15.09 -12.17
CA ILE A 109 -16.86 14.80 -12.31
C ILE A 109 -17.18 13.63 -11.38
N ILE A 110 -18.30 13.74 -10.67
CA ILE A 110 -18.83 12.76 -9.71
C ILE A 110 -20.16 12.25 -10.25
#